data_AF-A0A353N830-F1
#
_entry.id   AF-A0A353N830-F1
#
_cell.length_a   1.000
_cell.length_b   1.000
_cell.length_c   1.000
_cell.angle_alpha   90.00
_cell.angle_beta   90.00
_cell.angle_gamma   90.00
#
_symmetry.space_group_name_H-M   'P 1'
#
loop_
_entity.id
_entity.type
_entity.pdbx_description
1 polymer ?
#
loop_
_entity_poly.entity_id
_entity_poly.type
_entity_poly.pdbx_seq_one_letter_code
_entity_poly.pdbx_strand_id
1 'polypeptide(L)' 'MELRKPEWLKLKIQANQEKKEVETLLNKLSLHTVCEEARCPNLME' A
#
# COMPACT_ATOMS: atom_id res chain seq x y z
N MET A 1 1.54 -25.81 1.09
CA MET A 1 0.15 -25.49 0.71
C MET A 1 -0.11 -24.07 1.15
N GLU A 2 -0.33 -23.14 0.22
CA GLU A 2 -0.76 -21.79 0.59
C GLU A 2 -2.24 -21.81 0.97
N LEU A 3 -2.56 -21.35 2.18
CA LEU A 3 -3.92 -21.11 2.62
C LEU A 3 -4.44 -19.87 1.88
N ARG A 4 -5.46 -20.05 1.03
CA ARG A 4 -6.10 -18.92 0.37
C ARG A 4 -6.77 -18.02 1.41
N LYS A 5 -6.59 -16.71 1.26
CA LYS A 5 -7.29 -15.71 2.08
C LYS A 5 -8.81 -15.80 1.85
N PRO A 6 -9.64 -15.61 2.88
CA PRO A 6 -11.10 -15.52 2.74
C PRO A 6 -11.53 -14.36 1.82
N GLU A 7 -12.71 -14.47 1.22
CA GLU A 7 -13.23 -13.44 0.30
C GLU A 7 -13.37 -12.06 0.94
N TRP A 8 -13.75 -11.99 2.21
CA TRP A 8 -13.91 -10.71 2.94
C TRP A 8 -12.59 -9.98 3.22
N LEU A 9 -11.44 -10.65 3.08
CA LEU A 9 -10.12 -10.06 3.30
C LEU A 9 -9.50 -9.53 1.99
N LYS A 10 -10.24 -9.56 0.88
CA LYS A 10 -9.79 -9.01 -0.42
C LYS A 10 -10.14 -7.53 -0.52
N LEU A 11 -9.18 -6.74 -0.96
CA LEU A 11 -9.37 -5.32 -1.26
C LEU A 11 -9.69 -5.11 -2.74
N LYS A 12 -10.46 -4.06 -3.03
CA LYS A 12 -10.64 -3.58 -4.39
C LYS A 12 -9.47 -2.67 -4.74
N ILE A 13 -8.65 -3.08 -5.71
CA ILE A 13 -7.56 -2.25 -6.22
C ILE A 13 -8.19 -1.07 -6.98
N GLN A 14 -8.10 0.12 -6.41
CA GLN A 14 -8.48 1.38 -7.06
C GLN A 14 -7.20 2.19 -7.29
N ALA A 15 -6.96 2.63 -8.52
CA ALA A 15 -5.79 3.46 -8.81
C ALA A 15 -6.00 4.86 -8.21
N ASN A 16 -5.40 5.13 -7.04
CA ASN A 16 -5.45 6.44 -6.40
C ASN A 16 -4.28 7.31 -6.92
N GLN A 17 -4.60 8.40 -7.63
CA GLN A 17 -3.60 9.34 -8.16
C GLN A 17 -2.98 10.23 -7.06
N GLU A 18 -3.69 10.46 -5.94
CA GLU A 18 -3.27 11.38 -4.87
C GLU A 18 -2.05 10.86 -4.08
N LYS A 19 -1.88 9.53 -4.03
CA LYS A 19 -0.75 8.87 -3.34
C LYS A 19 0.62 9.30 -3.87
N LYS A 20 0.72 9.65 -5.16
CA LYS A 20 1.99 9.91 -5.85
C LYS A 20 2.77 11.08 -5.24
N GLU A 21 2.06 12.09 -4.73
CA GLU A 21 2.69 13.26 -4.11
C GLU A 21 3.37 12.89 -2.79
N VAL A 22 2.70 12.09 -1.95
CA VAL A 22 3.21 11.61 -0.67
C VAL A 22 4.41 10.68 -0.87
N GLU A 23 4.33 9.72 -1.80
CA GLU A 23 5.47 8.87 -2.16
C GLU A 23 6.66 9.69 -2.65
N THR A 24 6.41 10.72 -3.46
CA THR A 24 7.48 11.60 -3.96
C THR A 24 8.15 12.36 -2.81
N LEU A 25 7.38 12.85 -1.83
CA LEU A 25 7.90 13.53 -0.65
C LEU A 25 8.74 12.60 0.22
N LEU A 26 8.25 11.41 0.53
CA LEU A 26 8.95 10.42 1.35
C LEU A 26 10.30 10.03 0.72
N ASN A 27 10.31 9.79 -0.58
CA ASN A 27 11.54 9.49 -1.33
C ASN A 27 12.54 10.64 -1.30
N LYS A 28 12.08 11.89 -1.50
CA LYS A 28 12.94 13.09 -1.41
C LYS A 28 13.59 13.25 -0.04
N LEU A 29 12.89 12.83 1.03
CA LEU A 29 13.37 12.91 2.40
C LEU A 29 14.11 11.63 2.85
N SER A 30 14.22 10.61 1.99
CA SER A 30 14.78 9.30 2.35
C SER A 30 14.12 8.69 3.59
N LEU A 31 12.79 8.80 3.68
CA LEU A 31 12.00 8.28 4.78
C LEU A 31 11.33 6.96 4.38
N HIS A 32 11.33 6.01 5.31
CA HIS A 32 10.63 4.73 5.18
C HIS A 32 9.31 4.76 5.94
N THR A 33 8.32 4.04 5.42
CA THR A 33 7.03 3.87 6.10
C THR A 33 6.75 2.40 6.39
N VAL A 34 6.06 2.14 7.51
CA VAL A 34 5.54 0.79 7.80
C VAL A 34 4.60 0.29 6.68
N CYS A 35 3.90 1.22 6.01
CA CYS A 35 2.99 0.90 4.92
C CYS A 35 3.72 0.26 3.72
N GLU A 36 4.92 0.71 3.40
CA GLU A 36 5.76 0.15 2.33
C GLU A 36 6.48 -1.13 2.78
N GLU A 37 7.15 -1.09 3.93
CA GLU A 37 7.95 -2.20 4.44
C GLU A 37 7.09 -3.45 4.73
N ALA A 38 5.88 -3.26 5.27
CA ALA A 38 4.95 -4.35 5.58
C ALA A 38 4.10 -4.78 4.39
N ARG A 39 4.28 -4.18 3.19
CA ARG A 39 3.42 -4.39 2.01
C ARG A 39 1.94 -4.27 2.37
N CYS A 40 1.59 -3.15 3.01
CA CYS A 40 0.25 -2.92 3.53
C CYS A 40 -0.78 -3.07 2.41
N PRO A 41 -1.83 -3.90 2.60
CA PRO A 41 -2.82 -4.11 1.56
C PRO A 41 -3.64 -2.83 1.31
N ASN A 42 -3.75 -1.93 2.30
CA ASN A 42 -4.49 -0.66 2.23
C ASN A 42 -3.66 0.53 1.69
N LEU A 43 -2.51 0.26 1.07
CA LEU A 43 -1.60 1.31 0.60
C LEU A 43 -2.22 2.26 -0.47
N MET A 44 -3.40 1.93 -0.99
CA MET A 44 -4.10 2.67 -2.05
C MET A 44 -5.37 3.40 -1.59
N GLU A 45 -5.76 3.22 -0.32
CA GLU A 45 -6.83 4.01 0.30
C GLU A 45 -6.44 5.50 0.32
#